data_AF-A0A177KRN6-F1
#
_entry.id   AF-A0A177KRN6-F1
#
_cell.length_a   1.000
_cell.length_b   1.000
_cell.length_c   1.000
_cell.angle_alpha   90.00
_cell.angle_beta   90.00
_cell.angle_gamma   90.00
#
_symmetry.space_group_name_H-M   'P 1'
#
loop_
_entity.id
_entity.type
_entity.pdbx_description
1 polymer ?
#
loop_
_entity_poly.entity_id
_entity_poly.type
_entity_poly.pdbx_seq_one_letter_code
_entity_poly.pdbx_strand_id
1 'polypeptide(L)'
;MLFVFFVCSLLLYGLAGEIAILIASVRKLAAYAGAERIYVETVLKAVGVAYISEFIANIAKDAGQNALAAKMEMAGKIIIMTLVLPILALLIETVMSMLPGR
;
A
#
# COMPACT_ATOMS: atom_id res chain seq x y z
N MET A 1 -26.17 14.23 10.27
CA MET A 1 -25.36 13.00 10.09
C MET A 1 -25.43 12.44 8.68
N LEU A 2 -26.62 12.18 8.10
CA LEU A 2 -26.75 11.56 6.77
C LEU A 2 -26.10 12.38 5.63
N PHE A 3 -26.24 13.71 5.66
CA PHE A 3 -25.58 14.61 4.70
C PHE A 3 -24.05 14.54 4.78
N VAL A 4 -23.48 14.44 5.99
CA VAL A 4 -22.03 14.35 6.21
C VAL A 4 -21.47 13.06 5.62
N PHE A 5 -22.13 11.92 5.86
CA PHE A 5 -21.75 10.65 5.27
C PHE A 5 -21.82 10.68 3.74
N PHE A 6 -22.86 11.31 3.17
CA PHE A 6 -23.01 11.43 1.73
C PHE A 6 -21.87 12.27 1.11
N VAL A 7 -21.55 13.43 1.70
CA VAL A 7 -20.45 14.30 1.24
C VAL A 7 -19.09 13.60 1.36
N CYS A 8 -18.81 12.93 2.48
CA CYS A 8 -17.58 12.17 2.66
C CYS A 8 -17.43 11.04 1.61
N SER A 9 -18.51 10.33 1.31
CA SER A 9 -18.51 9.26 0.30
C SER A 9 -18.27 9.82 -1.11
N LEU A 10 -18.88 10.97 -1.44
CA LEU A 10 -18.67 11.66 -2.72
C LEU A 10 -17.22 12.17 -2.87
N LEU A 11 -16.65 12.72 -1.81
CA LEU A 11 -15.25 13.14 -1.77
C LEU A 11 -14.29 11.97 -2.01
N LEU A 12 -14.49 10.85 -1.32
CA LEU A 12 -13.69 9.63 -1.52
C LEU A 12 -13.81 9.08 -2.94
N TYR A 13 -15.03 9.11 -3.52
CA TYR A 13 -15.24 8.69 -4.89
C TYR A 13 -14.50 9.59 -5.90
N GLY A 14 -14.50 10.91 -5.68
CA GLY A 14 -13.74 11.86 -6.49
C GLY A 14 -12.22 11.61 -6.47
N LEU A 15 -11.66 11.30 -5.30
CA LEU A 15 -10.23 10.97 -5.19
C LEU A 15 -9.83 9.65 -5.87
N ALA A 16 -10.76 8.70 -5.99
CA ALA A 16 -10.45 7.39 -6.58
C ALA A 16 -9.97 7.51 -8.04
N GLY A 17 -10.50 8.47 -8.81
CA GLY A 17 -10.07 8.74 -10.18
C GLY A 17 -8.62 9.22 -10.25
N GLU A 18 -8.24 10.18 -9.41
CA GLU A 18 -6.87 10.71 -9.34
C GLU A 18 -5.86 9.65 -8.92
N ILE A 19 -6.21 8.83 -7.92
CA ILE A 19 -5.37 7.70 -7.50
C ILE A 19 -5.18 6.70 -8.65
N ALA A 20 -6.21 6.44 -9.45
CA ALA A 20 -6.10 5.55 -10.61
C ALA A 20 -5.13 6.12 -11.69
N ILE A 21 -5.20 7.42 -11.96
CA ILE A 21 -4.27 8.11 -12.89
C ILE A 21 -2.83 8.04 -12.37
N LEU A 22 -2.64 8.26 -11.07
CA LEU A 22 -1.33 8.17 -10.42
C LEU A 22 -0.76 6.75 -10.52
N ILE A 23 -1.55 5.73 -10.18
CA ILE A 23 -1.17 4.32 -10.31
C ILE A 23 -0.80 3.98 -11.76
N ALA A 24 -1.59 4.43 -12.73
CA ALA A 24 -1.30 4.20 -14.14
C ALA A 24 0.01 4.86 -14.58
N SER A 25 0.31 6.05 -14.07
CA SER A 25 1.55 6.78 -14.36
C SER A 25 2.78 6.09 -13.77
N VAL A 26 2.70 5.61 -12.52
CA VAL A 26 3.76 4.81 -11.90
C VAL A 26 4.01 3.52 -12.67
N ARG A 27 2.95 2.82 -13.09
CA ARG A 27 3.06 1.60 -13.91
C ARG A 27 3.70 1.87 -15.27
N LYS A 28 3.37 2.98 -15.93
CA LYS A 28 4.00 3.38 -17.20
C LYS A 28 5.50 3.64 -17.01
N LEU A 29 5.88 4.39 -15.96
CA LEU A 29 7.28 4.68 -15.67
C LEU A 29 8.08 3.40 -15.40
N ALA A 30 7.50 2.48 -14.64
CA ALA A 30 8.12 1.19 -14.37
C ALA A 30 8.34 0.35 -15.63
N ALA A 31 7.38 0.36 -16.56
CA ALA A 31 7.51 -0.33 -17.84
C ALA A 31 8.66 0.25 -18.68
N TYR A 32 8.83 1.57 -18.70
CA TYR A 32 9.97 2.22 -19.37
C TYR A 32 11.33 1.87 -18.74
N ALA A 33 11.37 1.69 -17.42
CA ALA A 33 12.58 1.33 -16.69
C ALA A 33 12.93 -0.17 -16.78
N GLY A 34 12.12 -0.99 -17.47
CA GLY A 34 12.31 -2.44 -17.54
C GLY A 34 12.05 -3.17 -16.22
N ALA A 35 11.35 -2.54 -15.26
CA ALA A 35 11.03 -3.14 -13.98
C ALA A 35 9.92 -4.19 -14.16
N GLU A 36 10.05 -5.35 -13.51
CA GLU A 36 8.97 -6.34 -13.58
C GLU A 36 7.71 -5.84 -12.87
N ARG A 37 6.57 -6.15 -13.49
CA ARG A 37 5.25 -5.75 -13.03
C ARG A 37 4.97 -6.17 -11.59
N ILE A 38 5.46 -7.34 -11.17
CA ILE A 38 5.24 -7.87 -9.82
C ILE A 38 5.81 -6.94 -8.74
N TYR A 39 6.96 -6.29 -8.96
CA TYR A 39 7.59 -5.45 -7.96
C TYR A 39 6.80 -4.16 -7.74
N VAL A 40 6.43 -3.53 -8.83
CA VAL A 40 5.68 -2.27 -8.82
C VAL A 40 4.29 -2.49 -8.25
N GLU A 41 3.65 -3.61 -8.60
CA GLU A 41 2.37 -4.00 -8.01
C GLU A 41 2.48 -4.27 -6.51
N THR A 42 3.56 -4.90 -6.06
CA THR A 42 3.77 -5.21 -4.64
C THR A 42 4.00 -3.93 -3.82
N VAL A 43 4.80 -3.00 -4.33
CA VAL A 43 4.99 -1.68 -3.69
C VAL A 43 3.68 -0.90 -3.64
N LEU A 44 2.94 -0.82 -4.75
CA LEU A 44 1.64 -0.13 -4.79
C LEU A 44 0.63 -0.76 -3.82
N LYS A 45 0.60 -2.09 -3.70
CA LYS A 45 -0.23 -2.81 -2.72
C LYS A 45 0.17 -2.45 -1.29
N ALA A 46 1.46 -2.41 -0.98
CA ALA A 46 1.95 -2.05 0.35
C ALA A 46 1.56 -0.62 0.74
N VAL A 47 1.71 0.34 -0.19
CA VAL A 47 1.28 1.74 0.02
C VAL A 47 -0.23 1.81 0.24
N GLY A 48 -1.02 1.09 -0.55
CA GLY A 48 -2.48 1.05 -0.38
C GLY A 48 -2.90 0.49 0.99
N VAL A 49 -2.28 -0.60 1.43
CA VAL A 49 -2.55 -1.20 2.75
C VAL A 49 -2.18 -0.22 3.87
N ALA A 50 -1.05 0.48 3.76
CA ALA A 50 -0.62 1.47 4.75
C ALA A 50 -1.67 2.57 4.94
N TYR A 51 -2.11 3.19 3.83
CA TYR A 51 -3.13 4.25 3.88
C TYR A 51 -4.47 3.76 4.43
N ILE A 52 -4.94 2.58 3.99
CA ILE A 52 -6.22 2.03 4.47
C ILE A 52 -6.14 1.71 5.97
N SER A 53 -5.05 1.07 6.41
CA SER A 53 -4.86 0.71 7.80
C SER A 53 -4.80 1.94 8.71
N GLU A 54 -4.11 2.99 8.28
CA GLU A 54 -3.99 4.23 9.04
C GLU A 54 -5.34 4.98 9.10
N PHE A 55 -6.06 5.03 8.00
CA PHE A 55 -7.40 5.63 7.95
C PHE A 55 -8.37 4.93 8.92
N ILE A 56 -8.43 3.61 8.92
CA ILE A 56 -9.30 2.83 9.81
C ILE A 56 -8.89 3.05 11.28
N ALA A 57 -7.59 3.04 11.57
CA ALA A 57 -7.09 3.28 12.92
C ALA A 57 -7.46 4.67 13.45
N ASN A 58 -7.36 5.69 12.61
CA ASN A 58 -7.74 7.06 12.99
C ASN A 58 -9.24 7.18 13.25
N ILE A 59 -10.10 6.55 12.44
CA ILE A 59 -11.55 6.49 12.73
C ILE A 59 -11.82 5.83 14.10
N ALA A 60 -11.13 4.73 14.41
CA ALA A 60 -11.28 4.07 15.70
C ALA A 60 -10.80 4.94 16.87
N LYS A 61 -9.71 5.72 16.70
CA LYS A 61 -9.25 6.70 17.69
C LYS A 61 -10.27 7.82 17.91
N ASP A 62 -10.85 8.34 16.83
CA ASP A 62 -11.88 9.38 16.88
C ASP A 62 -13.15 8.90 17.61
N ALA A 63 -13.44 7.59 17.55
CA ALA A 63 -14.51 6.95 18.32
C ALA A 63 -14.13 6.61 19.79
N GLY A 64 -12.92 7.00 20.25
CA GLY A 64 -12.40 6.69 21.58
C GLY A 64 -11.90 5.24 21.76
N GLN A 65 -11.82 4.46 20.68
CA GLN A 65 -11.44 3.04 20.70
C GLN A 65 -9.94 2.80 20.43
N ASN A 66 -9.09 3.36 21.29
CA ASN A 66 -7.63 3.30 21.12
C ASN A 66 -7.06 1.88 21.10
N ALA A 67 -7.60 0.97 21.91
CA ALA A 67 -7.18 -0.44 21.93
C ALA A 67 -7.47 -1.15 20.60
N LEU A 68 -8.59 -0.81 19.94
CA LEU A 68 -8.96 -1.34 18.63
C LEU A 68 -8.09 -0.71 17.54
N ALA A 69 -7.87 0.60 17.59
CA ALA A 69 -7.00 1.32 16.65
C ALA A 69 -5.59 0.71 16.60
N ALA A 70 -4.99 0.43 17.77
CA ALA A 70 -3.67 -0.21 17.85
C ALA A 70 -3.62 -1.58 17.18
N LYS A 71 -4.69 -2.39 17.30
CA LYS A 71 -4.80 -3.69 16.62
C LYS A 71 -4.93 -3.52 15.10
N MET A 72 -5.65 -2.50 14.63
CA MET A 72 -5.78 -2.19 13.20
C MET A 72 -4.43 -1.78 12.60
N GLU A 73 -3.69 -0.89 13.24
CA GLU A 73 -2.33 -0.51 12.80
C GLU A 73 -1.38 -1.71 12.76
N MET A 74 -1.45 -2.59 13.77
CA MET A 74 -0.62 -3.79 13.82
C MET A 74 -0.96 -4.75 12.67
N ALA A 75 -2.25 -4.94 12.36
CA ALA A 75 -2.68 -5.76 11.24
C ALA A 75 -2.14 -5.23 9.90
N GLY A 76 -2.20 -3.92 9.66
CA GLY A 76 -1.62 -3.29 8.47
C GLY A 76 -0.12 -3.56 8.35
N LYS A 77 0.64 -3.40 9.44
CA LYS A 77 2.08 -3.68 9.47
C LYS A 77 2.41 -5.13 9.13
N ILE A 78 1.65 -6.09 9.69
CA ILE A 78 1.85 -7.52 9.40
C ILE A 78 1.59 -7.82 7.93
N ILE A 79 0.51 -7.27 7.35
CA ILE A 79 0.20 -7.45 5.92
C ILE A 79 1.29 -6.84 5.04
N ILE A 80 1.81 -5.66 5.38
CA ILE A 80 2.91 -5.04 4.63
C ILE A 80 4.17 -5.92 4.71
N MET A 81 4.50 -6.44 5.89
CA MET A 81 5.64 -7.33 6.05
C MET A 81 5.56 -8.59 5.18
N THR A 82 4.38 -9.20 5.03
CA THR A 82 4.21 -10.37 4.15
C THR A 82 4.34 -10.00 2.67
N LEU A 83 3.87 -8.81 2.27
CA LEU A 83 4.05 -8.30 0.91
C LEU A 83 5.52 -8.04 0.56
N VAL A 84 6.36 -7.71 1.54
CA VAL A 84 7.79 -7.40 1.31
C VAL A 84 8.64 -8.66 1.09
N LEU A 85 8.20 -9.84 1.58
CA LEU A 85 8.92 -11.11 1.40
C LEU A 85 9.34 -11.44 -0.04
N PRO A 86 8.47 -11.38 -1.07
CA PRO A 86 8.87 -11.68 -2.46
C PRO A 86 9.94 -10.72 -2.99
N ILE A 87 9.90 -9.44 -2.59
CA ILE A 87 10.91 -8.45 -3.01
C ILE A 87 12.25 -8.78 -2.35
N LEU A 88 12.25 -9.16 -1.06
CA LEU A 88 13.47 -9.57 -0.35
C LEU A 88 14.10 -10.81 -0.96
N ALA A 89 13.29 -11.83 -1.30
CA ALA A 89 13.77 -13.05 -1.93
C ALA A 89 14.49 -12.76 -3.25
N LEU A 90 13.87 -11.95 -4.11
CA LEU A 90 14.51 -11.50 -5.36
C LEU A 90 15.81 -10.75 -5.09
N LEU A 91 15.81 -9.82 -4.13
CA LEU A 91 16.99 -9.00 -3.86
C LEU A 91 18.16 -9.90 -3.44
N ILE A 92 17.90 -10.91 -2.62
CA ILE A 92 18.90 -11.92 -2.24
C ILE A 92 19.38 -12.70 -3.48
N GLU A 93 18.48 -13.19 -4.33
CA GLU A 93 18.85 -13.87 -5.59
C GLU A 93 19.71 -12.97 -6.50
N THR A 94 19.33 -11.70 -6.63
CA THR A 94 20.05 -10.71 -7.46
C THR A 94 21.45 -10.47 -6.91
N VAL A 95 21.58 -10.28 -5.59
CA VAL A 95 22.89 -10.11 -4.96
C VAL A 95 23.75 -11.36 -5.12
N MET A 96 23.18 -12.56 -4.92
CA MET A 96 23.89 -13.82 -5.12
C MET A 96 24.36 -13.99 -6.57
N SER A 97 23.55 -13.59 -7.56
CA SER A 97 23.90 -13.66 -8.98
C SER A 97 25.05 -12.74 -9.38
N MET A 98 25.33 -11.71 -8.58
CA MET A 98 26.40 -10.74 -8.81
C MET A 98 27.68 -11.03 -8.04
N LEU A 99 27.69 -12.01 -7.11
CA LEU A 99 28.89 -12.38 -6.36
C LEU A 99 29.86 -13.20 -7.24
N PRO A 100 31.09 -12.74 -7.49
CA PRO A 100 32.08 -13.52 -8.22
C PRO A 100 32.64 -14.64 -7.31
N GLY A 101 32.47 -15.90 -7.71
CA GLY A 101 32.89 -17.06 -6.92
C GLY A 101 31.98 -18.29 -7.01
N ARG A 102 30.85 -18.16 -7.72
CA ARG A 102 30.13 -19.23 -8.41
C ARG A 102 29.74 -18.72 -9.80
#